data_AF-A0A0M4M3C3-F1
#
_entry.id   AF-A0A0M4M3C3-F1
#
_cell.length_a   1.000
_cell.length_b   1.000
_cell.length_c   1.000
_cell.angle_alpha   90.00
_cell.angle_beta   90.00
_cell.angle_gamma   90.00
#
_symmetry.space_group_name_H-M   'P 1'
#
loop_
_entity.id
_entity.type
_entity.pdbx_description
1 polymer ?
#
loop_
_entity_poly.entity_id
_entity_poly.type
_entity_poly.pdbx_seq_one_letter_code
_entity_poly.pdbx_strand_id
1 'polypeptide(L)'
;MNKKPPKSYMSEEEREKLRARGISQNNIYVFESRAADKANDDKTSWEWLAMAELPAPALLGLKKRCGAQFIRDMGFPTRRADAEYGQDWLDRDIIIASVPF
;
A
#
# COMPACT_ATOMS: atom_id res chain seq x y z
N MET A 1 13.88 -0.71 8.15
CA MET A 1 13.73 0.72 7.75
C MET A 1 13.14 1.49 8.91
N ASN A 2 13.90 2.40 9.54
CA ASN A 2 13.37 3.34 10.53
C ASN A 2 12.85 4.60 9.79
N LYS A 3 11.80 4.44 8.97
CA LYS A 3 11.05 5.61 8.47
C LYS A 3 10.19 6.12 9.63
N LYS A 4 10.29 7.42 9.94
CA LYS A 4 9.35 8.03 10.90
C LYS A 4 7.93 7.82 10.36
N PRO A 5 6.96 7.48 11.22
CA PRO A 5 5.58 7.33 10.77
C PRO A 5 5.10 8.65 10.17
N PRO A 6 4.34 8.62 9.05
CA PRO A 6 3.71 9.80 8.48
C PRO A 6 2.79 10.50 9.47
N LYS A 7 2.28 11.67 9.09
CA LYS A 7 1.21 12.33 9.85
C LYS A 7 0.06 11.34 10.03
N SER A 8 -0.34 11.06 11.25
CA SER A 8 -1.50 10.22 11.47
C SER A 8 -2.78 11.05 11.42
N TYR A 9 -3.80 10.46 10.82
CA TYR A 9 -5.16 10.97 10.80
C TYR A 9 -6.11 10.20 11.71
N MET A 10 -5.68 9.04 12.23
CA MET A 10 -6.41 8.30 13.27
C MET A 10 -5.89 8.63 14.66
N SER A 11 -6.79 8.72 15.64
CA SER A 11 -6.40 8.85 17.04
C SER A 11 -5.77 7.53 17.55
N GLU A 12 -4.98 7.62 18.61
CA GLU A 12 -4.40 6.42 19.23
C GLU A 12 -5.50 5.46 19.73
N GLU A 13 -6.59 5.99 20.25
CA GLU A 13 -7.76 5.23 20.69
C GLU A 13 -8.41 4.44 19.55
N GLU A 14 -8.50 5.02 18.35
CA GLU A 14 -9.03 4.33 17.18
C GLU A 14 -8.10 3.18 16.75
N ARG A 15 -6.78 3.41 16.76
CA ARG A 15 -5.79 2.35 16.47
C ARG A 15 -5.83 1.25 17.52
N GLU A 16 -5.95 1.58 18.80
CA GLU A 16 -6.11 0.61 19.88
C GLU A 16 -7.37 -0.21 19.73
N LYS A 17 -8.51 0.41 19.40
CA LYS A 17 -9.76 -0.31 19.11
C LYS A 17 -9.59 -1.29 17.95
N LEU A 18 -8.87 -0.90 16.90
CA LEU A 18 -8.56 -1.81 15.79
C LEU A 18 -7.67 -2.97 16.25
N ARG A 19 -6.61 -2.70 17.02
CA ARG A 19 -5.73 -3.76 17.56
C ARG A 19 -6.50 -4.72 18.48
N ALA A 20 -7.36 -4.20 19.35
CA ALA A 20 -8.21 -5.00 20.24
C ALA A 20 -9.21 -5.89 19.48
N ARG A 21 -9.60 -5.50 18.27
CA ARG A 21 -10.41 -6.31 17.35
C ARG A 21 -9.61 -7.33 16.54
N GLY A 22 -8.31 -7.47 16.81
CA GLY A 22 -7.42 -8.39 16.10
C GLY A 22 -6.99 -7.91 14.71
N ILE A 23 -7.15 -6.61 14.40
CA ILE A 23 -6.69 -6.06 13.13
C ILE A 23 -5.16 -5.94 13.16
N SER A 24 -4.51 -6.50 12.14
CA SER A 24 -3.06 -6.49 12.02
C SER A 24 -2.51 -5.06 11.81
N GLN A 25 -1.26 -4.84 12.22
CA GLN A 25 -0.57 -3.58 11.99
C GLN A 25 -0.53 -3.18 10.50
N ASN A 26 -0.39 -4.17 9.61
CA ASN A 26 -0.44 -3.95 8.17
C ASN A 26 -1.76 -3.32 7.72
N ASN A 27 -2.88 -3.83 8.23
CA ASN A 27 -4.19 -3.30 7.92
C ASN A 27 -4.40 -1.92 8.57
N ILE A 28 -3.81 -1.67 9.74
CA ILE A 28 -3.84 -0.33 10.37
C ILE A 28 -3.18 0.72 9.46
N TYR A 29 -2.07 0.41 8.79
CA TYR A 29 -1.48 1.32 7.80
C TYR A 29 -2.44 1.63 6.63
N VAL A 30 -3.21 0.63 6.18
CA VAL A 30 -4.26 0.84 5.15
C VAL A 30 -5.40 1.72 5.68
N PHE A 31 -5.78 1.58 6.95
CA PHE A 31 -6.79 2.44 7.58
C PHE A 31 -6.30 3.89 7.72
N GLU A 32 -5.05 4.10 8.12
CA GLU A 32 -4.42 5.43 8.18
C GLU A 32 -4.34 6.09 6.81
N SER A 33 -3.98 5.31 5.77
CA SER A 33 -4.00 5.78 4.38
C SER A 33 -5.39 6.28 3.99
N ARG A 34 -6.44 5.51 4.28
CA ARG A 34 -7.84 5.93 4.04
C ARG A 34 -8.27 7.13 4.87
N ALA A 35 -7.76 7.28 6.09
CA ALA A 35 -8.07 8.44 6.93
C ALA A 35 -7.45 9.72 6.36
N ALA A 36 -6.21 9.64 5.88
CA ALA A 36 -5.53 10.74 5.19
C ALA A 36 -6.23 11.11 3.87
N ASP A 37 -6.65 10.12 3.08
CA ASP A 37 -7.42 10.31 1.83
C ASP A 37 -8.74 11.06 2.11
N LYS A 38 -9.48 10.67 3.16
CA LYS A 38 -10.70 11.38 3.61
C LYS A 38 -10.44 12.83 4.04
N ALA A 39 -9.23 13.13 4.51
CA ALA A 39 -8.80 14.47 4.85
C ALA A 39 -8.24 15.27 3.65
N ASN A 40 -8.31 14.71 2.44
CA ASN A 40 -7.72 15.24 1.21
C ASN A 40 -6.20 15.42 1.30
N ASP A 41 -5.51 14.58 2.07
CA ASP A 41 -4.06 14.52 2.16
C ASP A 41 -3.53 13.29 1.43
N ASP A 42 -3.56 13.38 0.10
CA ASP A 42 -3.12 12.31 -0.81
C ASP A 42 -1.68 11.88 -0.53
N LYS A 43 -0.80 12.84 -0.22
CA LYS A 43 0.61 12.55 0.08
C LYS A 43 0.71 11.63 1.28
N THR A 44 0.09 11.99 2.40
CA THR A 44 0.11 11.18 3.61
C THR A 44 -0.62 9.85 3.40
N SER A 45 -1.67 9.84 2.57
CA SER A 45 -2.35 8.61 2.17
C SER A 45 -1.40 7.62 1.49
N TRP A 46 -0.61 8.08 0.53
CA TRP A 46 0.38 7.26 -0.15
C TRP A 46 1.54 6.84 0.74
N GLU A 47 2.00 7.73 1.63
CA GLU A 47 3.06 7.41 2.59
C GLU A 47 2.66 6.28 3.54
N TRP A 48 1.42 6.31 4.07
CA TRP A 48 0.89 5.20 4.86
C TRP A 48 0.71 3.93 4.06
N LEU A 49 0.20 4.03 2.83
CA LEU A 49 0.01 2.87 1.97
C LEU A 49 1.34 2.20 1.60
N ALA A 50 2.41 2.98 1.42
CA ALA A 50 3.76 2.49 1.14
C ALA A 50 4.41 1.80 2.35
N MET A 51 3.87 1.95 3.56
CA MET A 51 4.28 1.14 4.73
C MET A 51 3.57 -0.21 4.79
N ALA A 52 2.46 -0.38 4.06
CA ALA A 52 1.70 -1.62 4.02
C ALA A 52 2.31 -2.63 3.03
N GLU A 53 2.31 -3.89 3.43
CA GLU A 53 2.52 -5.04 2.58
C GLU A 53 1.23 -5.33 1.81
N LEU A 54 1.18 -4.88 0.56
CA LEU A 54 0.05 -5.04 -0.33
C LEU A 54 0.08 -6.39 -1.06
N PRO A 55 -1.09 -6.98 -1.38
CA PRO A 55 -1.17 -8.12 -2.29
C PRO A 55 -0.59 -7.78 -3.68
N ALA A 56 -0.03 -8.77 -4.38
CA ALA A 56 0.53 -8.57 -5.71
C ALA A 56 -0.48 -7.96 -6.72
N PRO A 57 -1.76 -8.37 -6.76
CA PRO A 57 -2.74 -7.74 -7.66
C PRO A 57 -2.95 -6.25 -7.37
N ALA A 58 -2.88 -5.83 -6.11
CA ALA A 58 -3.00 -4.42 -5.73
C ALA A 58 -1.77 -3.62 -6.20
N LEU A 59 -0.57 -4.18 -6.05
CA LEU A 59 0.67 -3.58 -6.57
C LEU A 59 0.65 -3.46 -8.11
N LEU A 60 0.11 -4.47 -8.81
CA LEU A 60 -0.06 -4.39 -10.25
C LEU A 60 -1.08 -3.31 -10.65
N GLY A 61 -2.19 -3.18 -9.92
CA GLY A 61 -3.16 -2.10 -10.12
C GLY A 61 -2.52 -0.72 -9.93
N LEU A 62 -1.70 -0.56 -8.89
CA LEU A 62 -0.93 0.67 -8.65
C LEU A 62 0.05 0.95 -9.79
N LYS A 63 0.76 -0.07 -10.29
CA LYS A 63 1.67 0.09 -11.42
C LYS A 63 0.92 0.58 -12.67
N LYS A 64 -0.25 0.00 -12.97
CA LYS A 64 -1.07 0.39 -14.13
C LYS A 64 -1.59 1.82 -14.02
N ARG A 65 -1.92 2.27 -12.80
CA ARG A 65 -2.48 3.62 -12.56
C ARG A 65 -1.41 4.72 -12.46
N CYS A 66 -0.31 4.44 -11.77
CA CYS A 66 0.67 5.45 -11.37
C CYS A 66 2.05 5.25 -12.02
N GLY A 67 2.28 4.11 -12.67
CA GLY A 67 3.56 3.74 -13.26
C GLY A 67 4.51 3.05 -12.28
N ALA A 68 5.52 2.37 -12.83
CA ALA A 68 6.53 1.65 -12.05
C ALA A 68 7.42 2.60 -11.23
N GLN A 69 7.73 3.78 -11.77
CA GLN A 69 8.58 4.77 -11.10
C GLN A 69 7.94 5.25 -9.80
N PHE A 70 6.63 5.46 -9.77
CA PHE A 70 5.89 5.83 -8.56
C PHE A 70 6.06 4.81 -7.44
N ILE A 71 5.99 3.51 -7.76
CA ILE A 71 6.17 2.43 -6.78
C ILE A 71 7.57 2.47 -6.18
N ARG A 72 8.59 2.73 -7.00
CA ARG A 72 9.99 2.86 -6.58
C ARG A 72 10.22 4.10 -5.71
N ASP A 73 9.73 5.26 -6.16
CA ASP A 73 9.92 6.54 -5.47
C ASP A 73 9.27 6.54 -4.09
N MET A 74 8.06 5.97 -3.98
CA MET A 74 7.38 5.81 -2.70
C MET A 74 8.01 4.72 -1.82
N GLY A 75 8.71 3.77 -2.43
CA GLY A 75 9.36 2.65 -1.76
C GLY A 75 8.38 1.62 -1.23
N PHE A 76 7.37 1.26 -2.04
CA PHE A 76 6.43 0.19 -1.71
C PHE A 76 7.16 -1.16 -1.56
N PRO A 77 6.81 -1.99 -0.57
CA PRO A 77 7.30 -3.35 -0.48
C PRO A 77 6.79 -4.21 -1.65
N THR A 78 7.69 -4.62 -2.54
CA THR A 78 7.32 -5.40 -3.74
C THR A 78 7.40 -6.90 -3.57
N ARG A 79 7.89 -7.41 -2.43
CA ARG A 79 8.22 -8.83 -2.21
C ARG A 79 7.13 -9.81 -2.67
N ARG A 80 5.85 -9.49 -2.45
CA ARG A 80 4.73 -10.35 -2.88
C ARG A 80 4.55 -10.35 -4.40
N ALA A 81 4.67 -9.19 -5.04
CA ALA A 81 4.63 -9.07 -6.49
C ALA A 81 5.89 -9.67 -7.14
N ASP A 82 7.05 -9.54 -6.51
CA ASP A 82 8.28 -10.16 -7.00
C ASP A 82 8.18 -11.69 -6.98
N ALA A 83 7.50 -12.25 -5.97
CA ALA A 83 7.26 -13.69 -5.85
C ALA A 83 6.21 -14.21 -6.87
N GLU A 84 5.18 -13.42 -7.15
CA GLU A 84 4.07 -13.83 -8.05
C GLU A 84 4.36 -13.55 -9.52
N TYR A 85 4.96 -12.40 -9.82
CA TYR A 85 5.18 -11.89 -11.17
C TYR A 85 6.65 -11.83 -11.57
N GLY A 86 7.59 -12.25 -10.73
CA GLY A 86 9.03 -12.17 -10.99
C GLY A 86 9.64 -10.81 -10.62
N GLN A 87 10.95 -10.77 -10.33
CA GLN A 87 11.64 -9.55 -9.86
C GLN A 87 11.66 -8.40 -10.88
N ASP A 88 11.47 -8.71 -12.16
CA ASP A 88 11.43 -7.78 -13.28
C ASP A 88 10.01 -7.26 -13.57
N TRP A 89 9.01 -7.59 -12.74
CA TRP A 89 7.60 -7.25 -12.99
C TRP A 89 7.35 -5.74 -13.09
N LEU A 90 8.19 -4.90 -12.48
CA LEU A 90 8.10 -3.45 -12.62
C LEU A 90 8.51 -2.95 -14.01
N ASP A 91 9.36 -3.67 -14.72
CA ASP A 91 9.94 -3.24 -16.00
C ASP A 91 9.23 -3.84 -17.22
N ARG A 92 8.35 -4.82 -17.02
CA ARG A 92 7.60 -5.48 -18.10
C ARG A 92 6.09 -5.34 -17.97
N ASP A 93 5.38 -5.42 -19.07
CA ASP A 93 3.93 -5.50 -19.02
C ASP A 93 3.47 -6.85 -18.53
N ILE A 94 2.65 -6.85 -17.47
CA ILE A 94 2.02 -8.05 -16.94
C ILE A 94 0.63 -8.16 -17.54
N ILE A 95 0.51 -9.06 -18.53
CA ILE A 95 -0.77 -9.44 -19.11
C ILE A 95 -1.35 -10.55 -18.23
N ILE A 96 -2.23 -10.17 -17.30
CA ILE A 96 -3.10 -11.16 -16.66
C ILE A 96 -4.19 -11.47 -17.67
N ALA A 97 -4.30 -12.74 -18.09
CA ALA A 97 -5.43 -13.19 -18.89
C ALA A 97 -6.70 -12.84 -18.12
N SER A 98 -7.50 -11.92 -18.67
CA SER A 98 -8.72 -11.41 -18.05
C SER A 98 -9.62 -12.57 -17.64
N VAL A 99 -9.74 -12.84 -16.34
CA VAL A 99 -10.93 -13.50 -15.83
C VAL A 99 -11.96 -12.37 -15.70
N PRO A 100 -13.09 -12.42 -16.43
CA PRO A 100 -14.12 -11.41 -16.29
C PRO A 100 -14.63 -11.43 -14.85
N PHE A 101 -14.67 -10.25 -14.22
CA PHE A 101 -15.34 -10.02 -12.95
C PHE A 101 -16.82 -9.71 -13.20
#